data_AF-A0A9W8XEL0-F1
#
_entry.id   AF-A0A9W8XEL0-F1
#
_cell.length_a   1.000
_cell.length_b   1.000
_cell.length_c   1.000
_cell.angle_alpha   90.00
_cell.angle_beta   90.00
_cell.angle_gamma   90.00
#
_symmetry.space_group_name_H-M   'P 1'
#
loop_
_entity.id
_entity.type
_entity.pdbx_description
1 polymer ?
#
loop_
_entity_poly.entity_id
_entity_poly.type
_entity_poly.pdbx_seq_one_letter_code
_entity_poly.pdbx_strand_id
1 'polypeptide(L)'
;MAWVDLKDKRVAVIGTGASGVQIVQEVGPVASELKVFQRTPNLAVPMGKRNLTPEEQNGDKNWYYRLYELREKCFGGFFYGMYERNTFDDTPEERESFYRKLWDHGGFRFWLGNYKDVSNG
;
A
#
# COMPACT_ATOMS: atom_id res chain seq x y z
N MET A 1 25.29 4.14 -17.84
CA MET A 1 24.14 5.02 -17.54
C MET A 1 24.54 5.89 -16.36
N ALA A 2 24.54 7.22 -16.49
CA ALA A 2 24.92 8.12 -15.41
C ALA A 2 23.67 8.46 -14.58
N TRP A 3 23.71 8.20 -13.28
CA TRP A 3 22.66 8.61 -12.35
C TRP A 3 22.59 10.14 -12.28
N VAL A 4 21.39 10.70 -12.11
CA VAL A 4 21.20 12.14 -11.95
C VAL A 4 21.32 12.49 -10.47
N ASP A 5 22.30 13.32 -10.11
CA ASP A 5 22.43 13.86 -8.74
C ASP A 5 21.49 15.06 -8.55
N LEU A 6 20.57 14.93 -7.59
CA LEU A 6 19.56 15.93 -7.28
C LEU A 6 19.89 16.74 -6.02
N LYS A 7 21.04 16.49 -5.40
CA LYS A 7 21.46 17.20 -4.19
C LYS A 7 21.54 18.71 -4.46
N ASP A 8 20.94 19.48 -3.55
CA ASP A 8 20.88 20.95 -3.59
C ASP A 8 20.21 21.55 -4.84
N LYS A 9 19.50 20.73 -5.65
CA LYS A 9 18.77 21.19 -6.83
C LYS A 9 17.35 21.62 -6.47
N ARG A 10 16.80 22.52 -7.29
CA ARG A 10 15.37 22.83 -7.30
C ARG A 10 14.66 21.86 -8.24
N VAL A 11 13.74 21.06 -7.72
CA VAL A 11 13.08 19.98 -8.44
C VAL A 11 11.57 20.24 -8.50
N ALA A 12 10.97 19.96 -9.65
CA ALA A 12 9.54 19.97 -9.85
C ALA A 12 9.05 18.57 -10.22
N VAL A 13 8.03 18.07 -9.51
CA VAL A 13 7.33 16.82 -9.83
C VAL A 13 5.92 17.18 -10.30
N ILE A 14 5.57 16.76 -11.52
CA ILE A 14 4.25 16.99 -12.10
C ILE A 14 3.50 15.66 -12.11
N GLY A 15 2.38 15.62 -11.39
CA GLY A 15 1.59 14.40 -11.22
C GLY A 15 1.87 13.68 -9.92
N THR A 16 0.80 13.10 -9.37
CA THR A 16 0.74 12.49 -8.04
C THR A 16 0.27 11.04 -8.10
N GLY A 17 0.43 10.37 -9.24
CA GLY A 17 0.24 8.90 -9.31
C GLY A 17 1.26 8.14 -8.45
N ALA A 18 1.27 6.81 -8.51
CA ALA A 18 2.19 5.98 -7.72
C ALA A 18 3.66 6.40 -7.87
N SER A 19 4.10 6.65 -9.12
CA SER A 19 5.46 7.12 -9.40
C SER A 19 5.74 8.50 -8.79
N GLY A 20 4.79 9.43 -8.83
CA GLY A 20 4.94 10.77 -8.26
C GLY A 20 5.14 10.72 -6.75
N VAL A 21 4.34 9.90 -6.05
CA VAL A 21 4.47 9.67 -4.60
C VAL A 21 5.85 9.10 -4.26
N GLN A 22 6.30 8.07 -4.98
CA GLN A 22 7.61 7.46 -4.76
C GLN A 22 8.77 8.44 -5.01
N ILE A 23 8.73 9.19 -6.12
CA ILE A 23 9.75 10.18 -6.45
C ILE A 23 9.82 11.27 -5.38
N VAL A 24 8.66 11.79 -4.92
CA VAL A 24 8.63 12.83 -3.88
C VAL A 24 9.26 12.35 -2.57
N GLN A 25 9.05 11.08 -2.19
CA GLN A 25 9.66 10.49 -0.99
C GLN A 25 11.19 10.43 -1.06
N GLU A 26 11.75 10.08 -2.22
CA GLU A 26 13.21 9.98 -2.41
C GLU A 26 13.87 11.35 -2.66
N VAL A 27 13.19 12.26 -3.34
CA VAL A 27 13.72 13.59 -3.70
C VAL A 27 13.61 14.58 -2.55
N GLY A 28 12.54 14.52 -1.75
CA GLY A 28 12.27 15.46 -0.66
C GLY A 28 13.43 15.64 0.32
N PRO A 29 14.12 14.57 0.77
CA PRO A 29 15.25 14.67 1.70
C PRO A 29 16.54 15.27 1.10
N VAL A 30 16.68 15.33 -0.23
CA VAL A 30 17.97 15.69 -0.88
C VAL A 30 17.93 16.97 -1.72
N ALA A 31 16.76 17.35 -2.24
CA ALA A 31 16.61 18.58 -3.02
C ALA A 31 16.70 19.83 -2.13
N SER A 32 17.21 20.94 -2.66
CA SER A 32 17.16 22.23 -1.94
C SER A 32 15.74 22.82 -1.93
N GLU A 33 14.96 22.55 -2.98
CA GLU A 33 13.55 22.95 -3.09
C GLU A 33 12.81 21.89 -3.90
N LEU A 34 11.65 21.44 -3.42
CA LEU A 34 10.77 20.51 -4.14
C LEU A 34 9.37 21.12 -4.30
N LYS A 35 8.91 21.25 -5.56
CA LYS A 35 7.53 21.63 -5.89
C LYS A 35 6.76 20.47 -6.49
N VAL A 36 5.59 20.18 -5.93
CA VAL A 36 4.70 19.13 -6.42
C VAL A 36 3.47 19.78 -7.06
N PHE A 37 3.29 19.56 -8.36
CA PHE A 37 2.14 20.04 -9.11
C PHE A 37 1.10 18.92 -9.18
N GLN A 38 0.09 19.02 -8.32
CA GLN A 38 -0.99 18.06 -8.18
C GLN A 38 -2.23 18.51 -8.94
N ARG A 39 -2.79 17.63 -9.79
CA ARG A 39 -4.14 17.80 -10.34
C ARG A 39 -5.20 17.07 -9.51
N THR A 40 -4.93 15.81 -9.17
CA THR A 40 -5.84 14.95 -8.40
C THR A 40 -5.03 14.29 -7.29
N PRO A 41 -5.45 14.38 -6.01
CA PRO A 41 -4.72 13.78 -4.91
C PRO A 41 -4.71 12.26 -5.00
N ASN A 42 -3.62 11.65 -4.55
CA ASN A 42 -3.52 10.21 -4.37
C ASN A 42 -4.00 9.82 -2.99
N LEU A 43 -4.88 8.83 -2.91
CA LEU A 43 -5.32 8.24 -1.65
C LEU A 43 -4.33 7.14 -1.24
N ALA A 44 -3.10 7.55 -0.96
CA ALA A 44 -2.01 6.64 -0.62
C ALA A 44 -2.25 5.96 0.74
N VAL A 45 -1.92 4.67 0.81
CA VAL A 45 -2.00 3.86 2.04
C VAL A 45 -0.60 3.50 2.54
N PRO A 46 -0.40 3.22 3.83
CA PRO A 46 0.89 2.83 4.37
C PRO A 46 1.44 1.57 3.70
N MET A 47 2.70 1.58 3.28
CA MET A 47 3.32 0.40 2.65
C MET A 47 3.60 -0.73 3.64
N GLY A 48 3.82 -0.41 4.93
CA GLY A 48 4.20 -1.39 5.94
C GLY A 48 5.60 -2.01 5.71
N LYS A 49 6.54 -1.24 5.15
CA LYS A 49 7.89 -1.73 4.87
C LYS A 49 8.56 -2.22 6.14
N ARG A 50 9.01 -3.47 6.14
CA ARG A 50 9.84 -4.07 7.19
C ARG A 50 10.93 -4.93 6.58
N ASN A 51 11.97 -5.18 7.36
CA ASN A 51 12.97 -6.17 7.00
C ASN A 51 12.42 -7.58 7.26
N LEU A 52 12.81 -8.53 6.42
CA LEU A 52 12.50 -9.95 6.55
C LEU A 52 13.78 -10.70 6.88
N THR A 53 13.76 -11.55 7.90
CA THR A 53 14.91 -12.41 8.19
C THR A 53 14.94 -13.63 7.25
N PRO A 54 16.09 -14.29 7.07
CA PRO A 54 16.15 -15.55 6.33
C PRO A 54 15.27 -16.65 6.94
N GLU A 55 15.13 -16.69 8.27
CA GLU A 55 14.32 -17.68 8.98
C GLU A 55 12.83 -17.52 8.68
N GLU A 56 12.31 -16.29 8.72
CA GLU A 56 10.92 -15.99 8.33
C GLU A 56 10.65 -16.47 6.89
N GLN A 57 11.54 -16.11 5.96
CA GLN A 57 11.39 -16.48 4.55
C GLN A 57 11.49 -17.99 4.33
N ASN A 58 12.37 -18.69 5.06
CA ASN A 58 12.53 -20.14 4.92
C ASN A 58 11.37 -20.91 5.55
N GLY A 59 10.79 -20.41 6.65
CA GLY A 59 9.59 -20.98 7.25
C GLY A 59 8.40 -20.95 6.31
N ASP A 60 8.22 -19.85 5.57
CA ASP A 60 7.09 -19.66 4.66
C ASP A 60 7.19 -20.51 3.37
N LYS A 61 8.40 -20.87 2.92
CA LYS A 61 8.61 -21.66 1.69
C LYS A 61 7.82 -22.97 1.66
N ASN A 62 7.67 -23.62 2.82
CA ASN A 62 6.89 -24.84 2.95
C ASN A 62 5.40 -24.64 2.65
N TRP A 63 4.91 -23.42 2.67
CA TRP A 63 3.51 -23.05 2.43
C TRP A 63 3.29 -22.37 1.08
N TYR A 64 4.34 -22.14 0.28
CA TYR A 64 4.24 -21.36 -0.97
C TYR A 64 3.22 -21.94 -1.94
N TYR A 65 3.12 -23.26 -2.08
CA TYR A 65 2.12 -23.88 -2.95
C TYR A 65 0.69 -23.50 -2.53
N ARG A 66 0.39 -23.47 -1.22
CA ARG A 66 -0.91 -23.01 -0.70
C ARG A 66 -1.13 -21.52 -0.92
N LEU A 67 -0.10 -20.70 -0.73
CA LEU A 67 -0.19 -19.26 -0.97
C LEU A 67 -0.45 -18.96 -2.45
N TYR A 68 0.19 -19.71 -3.36
CA TYR A 68 -0.04 -19.61 -4.80
C TYR A 68 -1.43 -20.10 -5.22
N GLU A 69 -1.96 -21.16 -4.61
CA GLU A 69 -3.36 -21.57 -4.80
C GLU A 69 -4.34 -20.52 -4.27
N LEU A 70 -4.03 -19.89 -3.13
CA LEU A 70 -4.92 -18.91 -2.49
C LEU A 70 -5.05 -17.63 -3.33
N ARG A 71 -3.95 -17.09 -3.86
CA ARG A 71 -4.01 -15.87 -4.68
C ARG A 71 -4.93 -16.00 -5.89
N GLU A 72 -5.04 -17.19 -6.49
CA GLU A 72 -5.92 -17.43 -7.64
C GLU A 72 -7.41 -17.41 -7.27
N LYS A 73 -7.72 -17.55 -5.97
CA LYS A 73 -9.08 -17.54 -5.42
C LYS A 73 -9.48 -16.18 -4.82
N CYS A 74 -8.54 -15.26 -4.66
CA CYS A 74 -8.77 -13.95 -4.05
C CYS A 74 -8.87 -12.85 -5.12
N PHE A 75 -9.87 -11.97 -4.98
CA PHE A 75 -10.20 -10.91 -5.95
C PHE A 75 -8.98 -10.11 -6.45
N GLY A 76 -8.09 -9.71 -5.54
CA GLY A 76 -6.92 -8.90 -5.88
C GLY A 76 -5.66 -9.69 -6.26
N GLY A 77 -5.71 -11.02 -6.33
CA GLY A 77 -4.50 -11.83 -6.54
C GLY A 77 -3.51 -11.82 -5.37
N PHE A 78 -3.96 -11.41 -4.17
CA PHE A 78 -3.18 -11.43 -2.93
C PHE A 78 -3.53 -12.64 -2.06
N PHE A 79 -2.78 -12.86 -0.98
CA PHE A 79 -3.03 -13.94 -0.02
C PHE A 79 -4.15 -13.62 1.00
N TYR A 80 -5.12 -12.79 0.61
CA TYR A 80 -6.27 -12.38 1.40
C TYR A 80 -7.40 -11.93 0.47
N GLY A 81 -8.65 -12.18 0.89
CA GLY A 81 -9.86 -11.70 0.23
C GLY A 81 -10.50 -10.52 0.96
N MET A 82 -11.62 -10.04 0.42
CA MET A 82 -12.47 -9.07 1.08
C MET A 82 -13.10 -9.65 2.35
N TYR A 83 -13.44 -8.79 3.29
CA TYR A 83 -14.14 -9.17 4.50
C TYR A 83 -15.61 -9.50 4.18
N GLU A 84 -16.10 -10.63 4.68
CA GLU A 84 -17.39 -11.21 4.25
C GLU A 84 -18.62 -10.40 4.70
N ARG A 85 -18.48 -9.53 5.70
CA ARG A 85 -19.54 -8.66 6.21
C ARG A 85 -19.69 -7.41 5.36
N ASN A 86 -20.86 -6.79 5.40
CA ASN A 86 -21.08 -5.46 4.85
C ASN A 86 -20.65 -4.41 5.88
N THR A 87 -20.35 -3.20 5.40
CA THR A 87 -19.88 -2.08 6.21
C THR A 87 -20.80 -1.81 7.39
N PHE A 88 -22.11 -1.79 7.16
CA PHE A 88 -23.10 -1.43 8.18
C PHE A 88 -23.66 -2.62 8.97
N ASP A 89 -23.10 -3.82 8.78
CA ASP A 89 -23.36 -4.96 9.67
C ASP A 89 -22.64 -4.79 11.02
N ASP A 90 -21.55 -4.00 11.03
CA ASP A 90 -20.75 -3.69 12.22
C ASP A 90 -21.11 -2.32 12.80
N THR A 91 -20.94 -2.18 14.11
CA THR A 91 -21.05 -0.90 14.81
C THR A 91 -19.97 0.09 14.33
N PRO A 92 -20.16 1.41 14.48
CA PRO A 92 -19.13 2.40 14.16
C PRO A 92 -17.77 2.11 14.82
N GLU A 93 -17.78 1.65 16.07
CA GLU A 93 -16.58 1.33 16.85
C GLU A 93 -15.86 0.09 16.30
N GLU A 94 -16.60 -0.96 15.94
CA GLU A 94 -16.06 -2.17 15.31
C GLU A 94 -15.45 -1.85 13.94
N ARG A 95 -16.13 -1.04 13.13
CA ARG A 95 -15.61 -0.57 11.84
C ARG A 95 -14.31 0.19 11.99
N GLU A 96 -14.25 1.16 12.89
CA GLU A 96 -13.03 1.94 13.12
C GLU A 96 -11.89 1.02 13.57
N SER A 97 -12.15 0.09 14.49
CA SER A 97 -11.15 -0.91 14.91
C SER A 97 -10.65 -1.75 13.74
N PHE A 98 -11.55 -2.20 12.87
CA PHE A 98 -11.20 -2.97 11.68
C PHE A 98 -10.39 -2.15 10.67
N TYR A 99 -10.79 -0.91 10.39
CA TYR A 99 -10.04 0.00 9.53
C TYR A 99 -8.64 0.27 10.07
N ARG A 100 -8.49 0.49 11.38
CA ARG A 100 -7.17 0.64 12.03
C ARG A 100 -6.32 -0.59 11.84
N LYS A 101 -6.88 -1.79 12.05
CA LYS A 101 -6.16 -3.05 11.83
C LYS A 101 -5.64 -3.17 10.39
N LEU A 102 -6.45 -2.83 9.39
CA LEU A 102 -6.03 -2.85 7.99
C LEU A 102 -4.97 -1.78 7.68
N TRP A 103 -5.12 -0.59 8.26
CA TRP A 103 -4.20 0.53 8.12
C TRP A 103 -2.82 0.23 8.69
N ASP A 104 -2.78 -0.29 9.92
CA ASP A 104 -1.54 -0.62 10.64
C ASP A 104 -0.80 -1.80 10.00
N HIS A 105 -1.54 -2.74 9.41
CA HIS A 105 -0.93 -3.81 8.62
C HIS A 105 -0.28 -3.27 7.32
N GLY A 106 -0.88 -2.26 6.69
CA GLY A 106 -0.39 -1.68 5.45
C GLY A 106 -0.55 -2.57 4.21
N GLY A 107 0.06 -2.12 3.11
CA GLY A 107 -0.12 -2.68 1.78
C GLY A 107 -1.55 -2.47 1.26
N PHE A 108 -2.00 -3.32 0.35
CA PHE A 108 -3.32 -3.17 -0.28
C PHE A 108 -4.50 -3.70 0.55
N ARG A 109 -4.29 -4.10 1.81
CA ARG A 109 -5.37 -4.63 2.67
C ARG A 109 -6.49 -3.64 2.91
N PHE A 110 -6.17 -2.36 3.11
CA PHE A 110 -7.18 -1.31 3.28
C PHE A 110 -8.07 -1.15 2.04
N TRP A 111 -7.55 -1.47 0.85
CA TRP A 111 -8.27 -1.37 -0.43
C TRP A 111 -9.00 -2.67 -0.81
N LEU A 112 -8.32 -3.81 -0.70
CA LEU A 112 -8.77 -5.09 -1.27
C LEU A 112 -9.06 -6.18 -0.22
N GLY A 113 -8.80 -5.90 1.06
CA GLY A 113 -9.13 -6.76 2.20
C GLY A 113 -10.21 -6.16 3.10
N ASN A 114 -10.89 -5.10 2.64
CA ASN A 114 -11.92 -4.38 3.38
C ASN A 114 -13.30 -5.05 3.24
N TYR A 115 -14.34 -4.49 3.87
CA TYR A 115 -15.74 -4.93 3.70
C TYR A 115 -16.08 -5.06 2.21
N LYS A 116 -16.78 -6.14 1.86
CA LYS A 116 -17.07 -6.50 0.47
C LYS A 116 -17.90 -5.46 -0.30
N ASP A 117 -18.61 -4.59 0.39
CA ASP A 117 -19.47 -3.56 -0.18
C ASP A 117 -18.77 -2.19 -0.36
N VAL A 118 -17.62 -1.96 0.28
CA VAL A 118 -16.87 -0.68 0.16
C VAL A 118 -16.36 -0.44 -1.26
N SER A 119 -15.98 -1.51 -1.96
CA SER A 119 -15.43 -1.43 -3.32
C SER A 119 -16.48 -1.66 -4.42
N ASN A 120 -17.72 -1.93 -4.05
CA ASN A 120 -18.83 -2.28 -4.97
C ASN A 120 -19.91 -1.19 -5.03
N GLY A 121 -19.55 0.07 -4.74
CA GLY A 121 -20.41 1.24 -4.93
C GLY A 121 -20.53 1.66 -6.40
#